data_AF-A0A1Q7CS04-F1
#
_entry.id   AF-A0A1Q7CS04-F1
#
_cell.length_a   1.000
_cell.length_b   1.000
_cell.length_c   1.000
_cell.angle_alpha   90.00
_cell.angle_beta   90.00
_cell.angle_gamma   90.00
#
_symmetry.space_group_name_H-M   'P 1'
#
loop_
_entity.id
_entity.type
_entity.pdbx_description
1 polymer ?
#
loop_
_entity_poly.entity_id
_entity_poly.type
_entity_poly.pdbx_seq_one_letter_code
_entity_poly.pdbx_strand_id
1 'polypeptide(L)' 'MARIWTEAYTELVEFEEAILAGLNRRLTTLSEDARHEAELTNLPMIVQHLQTFRYRLAHWRKRLVELGGG' A
#
# COMPACT_ATOMS: atom_id res chain seq x y z
N MET A 1 3.12 2.02 -21.69
CA MET A 1 3.87 2.38 -20.48
C MET A 1 2.98 2.88 -19.35
N ALA A 2 2.21 3.98 -19.50
CA ALA A 2 1.35 4.49 -18.41
C ALA A 2 0.29 3.47 -17.94
N ARG A 3 -0.32 2.72 -18.87
CA ARG A 3 -1.26 1.64 -18.55
C ARG A 3 -0.62 0.52 -17.72
N ILE A 4 0.51 -0.02 -18.17
CA ILE A 4 1.27 -1.07 -17.47
C ILE A 4 1.59 -0.65 -16.03
N TRP A 5 2.09 0.57 -15.83
CA TRP A 5 2.40 1.04 -14.48
C TRP A 5 1.15 1.34 -13.65
N THR A 6 0.04 1.75 -14.27
CA THR A 6 -1.24 1.90 -13.57
C THR A 6 -1.73 0.55 -13.05
N GLU A 7 -1.66 -0.50 -13.87
CA GLU A 7 -2.02 -1.87 -13.51
C GLU A 7 -1.10 -2.37 -12.38
N ALA A 8 0.22 -2.28 -12.55
CA ALA A 8 1.19 -2.71 -11.54
C ALA A 8 1.04 -2.00 -10.19
N TYR A 9 0.86 -0.67 -10.17
CA TYR A 9 0.65 0.05 -8.90
C TYR A 9 -0.75 -0.18 -8.32
N THR A 10 -1.74 -0.61 -9.11
CA THR A 10 -3.03 -1.05 -8.57
C THR A 10 -2.84 -2.35 -7.79
N GLU A 11 -2.18 -3.35 -8.38
CA GLU A 11 -1.87 -4.62 -7.70
C GLU A 11 -1.06 -4.41 -6.42
N LEU A 12 -0.06 -3.51 -6.44
CA LEU A 12 0.75 -3.20 -5.26
C LEU A 12 -0.05 -2.52 -4.15
N VAL A 13 -1.00 -1.63 -4.49
CA VAL A 13 -1.88 -1.01 -3.49
C VAL A 13 -2.79 -2.05 -2.87
N GLU A 14 -3.43 -2.91 -3.67
CA GLU A 14 -4.31 -3.98 -3.18
C GLU A 14 -3.55 -4.97 -2.28
N PHE A 15 -2.33 -5.33 -2.68
CA PHE A 15 -1.46 -6.19 -1.89
C PHE A 15 -1.09 -5.58 -0.54
N GLU A 16 -0.66 -4.32 -0.52
CA GLU A 16 -0.27 -3.63 0.72
C GLU A 16 -1.47 -3.41 1.65
N GLU A 17 -2.66 -3.14 1.10
CA GLU A 17 -3.91 -3.07 1.86
C GLU A 17 -4.27 -4.42 2.50
N ALA A 18 -4.08 -5.53 1.78
CA ALA A 18 -4.29 -6.88 2.33
C ALA A 18 -3.30 -7.20 3.46
N ILE A 19 -2.03 -6.81 3.31
CA ILE A 19 -1.02 -6.92 4.38
C ILE A 19 -1.45 -6.12 5.60
N LEU A 20 -1.83 -4.85 5.43
CA LEU A 20 -2.25 -3.98 6.53
C LEU A 20 -3.46 -4.55 7.27
N ALA A 21 -4.46 -5.03 6.53
CA ALA A 21 -5.64 -5.67 7.12
C ALA A 21 -5.27 -6.95 7.88
N GLY A 22 -4.34 -7.75 7.34
CA GLY A 22 -3.81 -8.94 8.01
C GLY A 22 -3.02 -8.61 9.27
N LEU A 23 -2.17 -7.58 9.24
CA LEU A 23 -1.42 -7.10 10.39
C LEU A 23 -2.37 -6.66 11.50
N ASN A 24 -3.36 -5.81 11.19
CA ASN A 24 -4.33 -5.34 12.19
C ASN A 24 -5.06 -6.49 12.90
N ARG A 25 -5.43 -7.55 12.17
CA ARG A 25 -6.01 -8.76 12.78
C ARG A 25 -5.00 -9.53 13.65
N ARG A 26 -3.73 -9.57 13.28
CA ARG A 26 -2.68 -10.26 14.06
C ARG A 26 -2.28 -9.48 15.30
N LEU A 27 -2.28 -8.14 15.27
CA LEU A 27 -1.95 -7.31 16.43
C LEU A 27 -2.83 -7.63 17.64
N THR A 28 -4.10 -8.01 17.43
CA THR A 28 -5.02 -8.35 18.52
C THR A 28 -4.69 -9.67 19.21
N THR A 29 -3.86 -10.53 18.61
CA THR A 29 -3.48 -11.83 19.17
C THR A 29 -2.06 -11.86 19.72
N LEU A 30 -1.30 -10.76 19.59
CA LEU A 30 0.06 -10.65 20.12
C LEU A 30 0.04 -10.33 21.63
N SER A 31 1.13 -10.69 22.31
CA SER A 31 1.43 -10.13 23.63
C SER A 31 1.57 -8.61 23.55
N GLU A 32 1.44 -7.94 24.69
CA GLU A 32 1.54 -6.47 24.76
C GLU A 32 2.87 -5.94 24.20
N ASP A 33 4.00 -6.50 24.64
CA ASP A 33 5.33 -6.11 24.16
C ASP A 33 5.49 -6.30 22.64
N ALA A 34 5.02 -7.44 22.11
CA ALA A 34 5.12 -7.73 20.68
C ALA A 34 4.19 -6.84 19.83
N ARG A 35 3.00 -6.52 20.35
CA ARG A 35 2.08 -5.57 19.71
C ARG A 35 2.70 -4.18 19.68
N HIS A 36 3.24 -3.72 20.81
CA HIS A 36 3.87 -2.40 20.91
C HIS A 36 5.03 -2.25 19.93
N GLU A 37 5.92 -3.24 19.87
CA GLU A 37 7.05 -3.23 18.92
C GLU A 37 6.56 -3.20 17.45
N ALA A 38 5.53 -3.99 17.12
CA ALA A 38 4.96 -4.02 15.78
C ALA A 38 4.24 -2.71 15.39
N GLU A 39 3.59 -2.05 16.36
CA GLU A 39 2.97 -0.73 16.17
C GLU A 39 4.01 0.37 15.93
N LEU A 40 5.21 0.25 16.51
CA LEU A 40 6.31 1.20 16.33
C LEU A 40 7.11 0.97 15.04
N THR A 41 7.24 -0.27 14.58
CA THR A 41 8.17 -0.63 13.48
C THR A 41 7.46 -1.11 12.22
N ASN A 42 6.60 -2.12 12.32
CA ASN A 42 5.96 -2.74 11.17
C ASN A 42 4.82 -1.88 10.61
N LEU A 43 3.92 -1.40 11.48
CA LEU A 43 2.74 -0.65 11.09
C LEU A 43 3.12 0.65 10.32
N PRO A 44 4.05 1.50 10.80
CA PRO A 44 4.41 2.72 10.08
C PRO A 44 5.08 2.43 8.73
N MET A 45 5.90 1.38 8.65
CA MET A 45 6.54 0.96 7.40
C MET A 45 5.51 0.58 6.33
N ILE A 46 4.54 -0.27 6.68
CA ILE A 46 3.47 -0.70 5.75
C ILE A 46 2.61 0.49 5.33
N VAL A 47 2.25 1.37 6.27
CA VAL A 47 1.50 2.60 5.97
C VAL A 47 2.29 3.50 5.01
N GLN A 48 3.59 3.67 5.22
CA GLN A 48 4.44 4.48 4.35
C GLN A 48 4.55 3.89 2.94
N HIS A 49 4.69 2.57 2.82
CA HIS A 49 4.69 1.87 1.52
C HIS A 49 3.35 2.07 0.79
N LEU A 50 2.24 1.87 1.49
CA LEU A 50 0.89 2.06 0.92
C LEU A 50 0.70 3.49 0.39
N GLN A 51 1.10 4.52 1.16
CA GLN A 51 1.01 5.89 0.70
C GLN A 51 1.91 6.16 -0.51
N THR A 52 3.11 5.58 -0.53
CA THR A 52 4.02 5.69 -1.67
C THR A 52 3.42 5.09 -2.93
N PHE A 53 2.83 3.89 -2.83
CA PHE A 53 2.19 3.25 -3.98
C PHE A 53 0.94 3.99 -4.45
N ARG A 54 0.11 4.49 -3.53
CA ARG A 54 -1.05 5.34 -3.88
C ARG A 54 -0.63 6.62 -4.60
N TYR A 55 0.43 7.28 -4.13
CA TYR A 55 0.97 8.47 -4.80
C TYR A 55 1.44 8.15 -6.22
N ARG A 56 2.18 7.05 -6.41
CA ARG A 56 2.65 6.62 -7.73
C ARG A 56 1.52 6.17 -8.64
N LEU A 57 0.51 5.48 -8.11
CA LEU A 57 -0.70 5.12 -8.85
C LEU A 57 -1.43 6.36 -9.35
N ALA A 58 -1.62 7.37 -8.50
CA ALA A 58 -2.24 8.63 -8.89
C ALA A 58 -1.46 9.34 -10.00
N HIS A 59 -0.12 9.35 -9.91
CA HIS A 59 0.75 9.87 -10.96
C HIS A 59 0.52 9.16 -12.31
N TRP A 60 0.51 7.82 -12.32
CA TRP A 60 0.32 7.06 -13.56
C TRP A 60 -1.07 7.16 -14.15
N ARG A 61 -2.11 7.22 -13.31
CA ARG A 61 -3.49 7.49 -13.74
C ARG A 61 -3.60 8.86 -14.44
N LYS A 62 -2.98 9.89 -13.86
CA LYS A 62 -2.92 11.21 -14.49
C LYS A 62 -2.23 11.16 -15.85
N ARG A 63 -1.07 10.49 -15.93
CA ARG A 63 -0.32 10.31 -17.18
C ARG A 63 -1.11 9.52 -18.24
N LEU A 64 -1.90 8.55 -17.83
CA LEU A 64 -2.74 7.76 -18.75
C LEU A 64 -3.82 8.64 -19.40
N VAL A 65 -4.48 9.49 -18.62
CA VAL A 65 -5.47 10.47 -19.11
C VAL A 65 -4.83 11.48 -20.06
N GLU A 66 -3.67 12.05 -19.70
CA GLU A 66 -2.94 13.02 -20.53
C GLU A 66 -2.52 12.44 -21.89
N LEU A 67 -2.27 11.14 -21.97
CA LEU A 67 -1.84 10.45 -23.19
C LEU A 67 -3.03 9.95 -24.05
N GLY A 68 -4.26 10.31 -23.68
CA GLY A 68 -5.47 9.89 -24.40
C GLY A 68 -5.83 8.42 -24.21
N GLY A 69 -5.28 7.76 -23.18
CA GLY A 69 -5.54 6.35 -22.89
C GLY A 69 -6.85 6.17 -22.14
N GLY A 70 -7.92 5.95 -22.90
CA GLY A 70 -9.10 5.18 -22.47
C GLY A 70 -8.92 3.71 -22.82
#